data_AF-A0A533RYG0-F1
#
_entry.id   AF-A0A533RYG0-F1
#
_cell.length_a   1.000
_cell.length_b   1.000
_cell.length_c   1.000
_cell.angle_alpha   90.00
_cell.angle_beta   90.00
_cell.angle_gamma   90.00
#
_symmetry.space_group_name_H-M   'P 1'
#
loop_
_entity.id
_entity.type
_entity.pdbx_description
1 polymer ?
#
loop_
_entity_poly.entity_id
_entity_poly.type
_entity_poly.pdbx_seq_one_letter_code
_entity_poly.pdbx_strand_id
1 'polypeptide(L)'
;LESFQLMDEVHATAVIGMTGIRIFPGTALHGRSLAEGLITPDTNLLEPVFYIAPELGDRLCDLVTREALQRTNWVVPGLEINMSDAMLAALRHFPVKGPLWKLMKRLGRSRVKPL
;
A
#
# COMPACT_ATOMS: atom_id res chain seq x y z
N LEU A 1 -2.94 -7.63 16.08
CA LEU A 1 -2.72 -7.52 14.63
C LEU A 1 -1.22 -7.50 14.41
N GLU A 2 -0.62 -8.68 14.28
CA GLU A 2 0.82 -8.91 14.42
C GLU A 2 1.67 -7.95 13.56
N SER A 3 1.41 -7.87 12.25
CA SER A 3 2.22 -7.05 11.34
C SER A 3 2.19 -5.56 11.68
N PHE A 4 1.04 -5.03 12.09
CA PHE A 4 0.91 -3.62 12.46
C PHE A 4 1.67 -3.32 13.76
N GLN A 5 1.56 -4.21 14.75
CA GLN A 5 2.26 -4.10 16.03
C GLN A 5 3.79 -4.16 15.82
N LEU A 6 4.26 -5.09 14.99
CA LEU A 6 5.68 -5.19 14.65
C LEU A 6 6.21 -3.88 14.04
N MET A 7 5.45 -3.26 13.12
CA MET A 7 5.85 -2.00 12.50
C MET A 7 5.92 -0.84 13.51
N ASP A 8 5.08 -0.85 14.55
CA ASP A 8 5.14 0.12 15.64
C ASP A 8 6.39 -0.09 16.50
N GLU A 9 6.73 -1.34 16.83
CA GLU A 9 7.89 -1.72 17.65
C GLU A 9 9.24 -1.39 16.99
N VAL A 10 9.36 -1.58 15.67
CA VAL A 10 10.59 -1.25 14.94
C VAL A 10 10.77 0.25 14.70
N HIS A 11 9.79 1.08 15.10
CA HIS A 11 9.80 2.53 14.94
C HIS A 11 10.15 2.99 13.51
N ALA A 12 9.50 2.36 12.52
CA ALA A 12 9.74 2.63 11.11
C ALA A 12 9.55 4.12 10.78
N THR A 13 10.48 4.67 10.00
CA THR A 13 10.39 6.07 9.53
C THR A 13 9.17 6.28 8.63
N ALA A 14 8.85 5.30 7.79
CA ALA A 14 7.66 5.23 6.96
C ALA A 14 7.30 3.75 6.77
N VAL A 15 6.01 3.44 6.71
CA VAL A 15 5.49 2.13 6.34
C VAL A 15 4.72 2.30 5.04
N ILE A 16 5.08 1.52 4.02
CA ILE A 16 4.38 1.54 2.72
C ILE A 16 3.66 0.21 2.59
N GLY A 17 2.33 0.23 2.76
CA GLY A 17 1.46 -0.94 2.64
C GLY A 17 0.88 -1.05 1.23
N MET A 18 0.71 -2.28 0.76
CA MET A 18 -0.01 -2.59 -0.49
C MET A 18 -1.05 -3.68 -0.18
N THR A 19 -2.22 -3.57 -0.79
CA THR A 19 -3.30 -4.56 -0.67
C THR A 19 -3.40 -5.34 -1.97
N GLY A 20 -3.04 -6.63 -1.89
CA GLY A 20 -2.97 -7.52 -3.03
C GLY A 20 -1.65 -7.46 -3.81
N ILE A 21 -1.45 -8.45 -4.67
CA ILE A 21 -0.24 -8.60 -5.49
C ILE A 21 -0.65 -8.78 -6.94
N ARG A 22 -0.12 -7.97 -7.86
CA ARG A 22 -0.41 -8.12 -9.29
C ARG A 22 0.07 -9.48 -9.81
N ILE A 23 -0.81 -10.19 -10.49
CA ILE A 23 -0.53 -11.49 -11.07
C ILE A 23 0.16 -11.28 -12.43
N PHE A 24 1.32 -11.91 -12.61
CA PHE A 24 2.05 -11.91 -13.88
C PHE A 24 2.19 -13.33 -14.43
N PRO A 25 2.05 -13.53 -15.75
CA PRO A 25 2.18 -14.84 -16.39
C PRO A 25 3.49 -15.53 -16.00
N GLY A 26 3.42 -16.86 -15.80
CA GLY A 26 4.60 -17.69 -15.52
C GLY A 26 5.20 -17.57 -14.10
N THR A 27 4.64 -16.72 -13.24
CA THR A 27 5.07 -16.64 -11.83
C THR A 27 4.47 -17.76 -10.97
N ALA A 28 5.08 -18.04 -9.81
CA ALA A 28 4.49 -18.96 -8.84
C ALA A 28 3.09 -18.51 -8.38
N LEU A 29 2.89 -17.19 -8.26
CA LEU A 29 1.59 -16.60 -7.91
C LEU A 29 0.55 -16.85 -9.01
N HIS A 30 0.94 -16.80 -10.29
CA HIS A 30 0.07 -17.15 -11.40
C HIS A 30 -0.37 -18.62 -11.35
N GLY A 31 0.57 -19.56 -11.16
CA GLY A 31 0.24 -20.97 -10.98
C GLY A 31 -0.69 -21.24 -9.80
N ARG A 32 -0.46 -20.56 -8.68
CA ARG A 32 -1.32 -20.63 -7.49
C ARG A 32 -2.71 -20.07 -7.76
N SER A 33 -2.80 -18.94 -8.46
CA SER A 33 -4.07 -18.29 -8.79
C SER A 33 -4.93 -19.14 -9.73
N LEU A 34 -4.31 -19.90 -10.65
CA LEU A 34 -4.97 -20.91 -11.47
C LEU A 34 -5.47 -22.09 -10.62
N ALA A 35 -4.62 -22.62 -9.73
CA ALA A 35 -4.98 -23.75 -8.87
C ALA A 35 -6.12 -23.40 -7.89
N GLU A 36 -6.16 -22.17 -7.41
CA GLU A 36 -7.22 -21.65 -6.53
C GLU A 36 -8.47 -21.18 -7.31
N GLY A 37 -8.45 -21.22 -8.64
CA GLY A 37 -9.58 -20.83 -9.49
C GLY A 37 -9.86 -19.32 -9.51
N LEU A 38 -8.93 -18.49 -9.04
CA LEU A 38 -9.05 -17.02 -9.04
C LEU A 38 -8.92 -16.43 -10.45
N ILE A 39 -8.21 -17.14 -11.33
CA ILE A 39 -8.09 -16.83 -12.76
C ILE A 39 -8.20 -18.14 -13.55
N THR A 40 -8.47 -18.01 -14.84
CA THR A 40 -8.46 -19.10 -15.81
C THR A 40 -7.22 -19.00 -16.72
N PRO A 41 -6.84 -20.08 -17.43
CA PRO A 41 -5.76 -20.04 -18.42
C PRO A 41 -5.96 -18.96 -19.51
N ASP A 42 -7.21 -18.60 -19.81
CA ASP A 42 -7.58 -17.61 -20.82
C ASP A 42 -7.75 -16.19 -20.25
N THR A 43 -7.50 -15.98 -18.95
CA THR A 43 -7.62 -14.67 -18.32
C THR A 43 -6.60 -13.69 -18.93
N ASN A 44 -7.08 -12.57 -19.46
CA ASN A 44 -6.22 -11.53 -20.03
C ASN A 44 -5.46 -10.78 -18.92
N LEU A 45 -4.17 -11.08 -18.76
CA LEU A 45 -3.30 -10.45 -17.75
C LEU A 45 -2.59 -9.17 -18.26
N LEU A 46 -2.90 -8.69 -19.47
CA LEU A 46 -2.53 -7.33 -19.87
C LEU A 46 -3.27 -6.31 -19.02
N GLU A 47 -4.56 -6.56 -18.78
CA GLU A 47 -5.34 -5.85 -17.78
C GLU A 47 -4.85 -6.25 -16.36
N PRO A 48 -4.69 -5.31 -15.43
CA PRO A 48 -4.22 -5.62 -14.09
C PRO A 48 -5.20 -6.53 -13.33
N VAL A 49 -4.74 -7.74 -12.99
CA VAL A 49 -5.44 -8.66 -12.08
C VAL A 49 -4.60 -8.83 -10.81
N PHE A 50 -5.24 -8.78 -9.65
CA PHE A 50 -4.57 -8.84 -8.35
C PHE A 50 -4.99 -10.06 -7.57
N TYR A 51 -4.02 -10.73 -6.97
CA TYR A 51 -4.23 -11.79 -6.00
C TYR A 51 -4.49 -11.17 -4.63
N ILE A 52 -5.60 -11.56 -4.01
CA ILE A 52 -5.86 -11.41 -2.57
C ILE A 52 -6.24 -12.80 -2.07
N ALA A 53 -5.68 -13.20 -0.92
CA ALA A 53 -5.98 -14.50 -0.34
C ALA A 53 -7.51 -14.65 -0.14
N PRO A 54 -8.13 -15.75 -0.59
CA PRO A 54 -9.58 -15.94 -0.54
C PRO A 54 -10.18 -15.77 0.86
N GLU A 55 -9.43 -16.14 1.89
CA GLU A 55 -9.87 -16.07 3.29
C GLU A 55 -9.96 -14.62 3.81
N LEU A 56 -9.28 -13.68 3.14
CA LEU A 56 -9.31 -12.26 3.46
C LEU A 56 -10.38 -11.52 2.65
N GLY A 57 -10.41 -11.71 1.33
CA GLY A 57 -11.26 -10.95 0.42
C GLY A 57 -11.21 -9.44 0.70
N ASP A 58 -12.37 -8.79 0.66
CA ASP A 58 -12.51 -7.34 0.87
C ASP A 58 -12.13 -6.88 2.29
N ARG A 59 -12.13 -7.79 3.27
CA ARG A 59 -11.81 -7.46 4.67
C ARG A 59 -10.38 -6.98 4.84
N LEU A 60 -9.48 -7.32 3.92
CA LEU A 60 -8.09 -6.83 3.94
C LEU A 60 -8.05 -5.31 3.77
N CYS A 61 -8.79 -4.77 2.80
CA CYS A 61 -8.81 -3.34 2.52
C CYS A 61 -9.38 -2.55 3.70
N ASP A 62 -10.48 -3.02 4.29
CA ASP A 62 -11.09 -2.39 5.48
C ASP A 62 -10.15 -2.40 6.69
N LEU A 63 -9.48 -3.54 6.91
CA LEU A 63 -8.52 -3.71 7.98
C LEU A 63 -7.34 -2.75 7.83
N VAL A 64 -6.73 -2.74 6.66
CA VAL A 64 -5.58 -1.87 6.34
C VAL A 64 -5.98 -0.40 6.44
N THR A 65 -7.17 -0.05 5.96
CA THR A 65 -7.70 1.32 6.07
C THR A 65 -7.81 1.76 7.52
N ARG A 66 -8.51 0.96 8.34
CA ARG A 66 -8.71 1.27 9.77
C ARG A 66 -7.40 1.41 10.52
N GLU A 67 -6.43 0.55 10.27
CA GLU A 67 -5.16 0.57 11.01
C GLU A 67 -4.18 1.63 10.50
N ALA A 68 -4.11 1.87 9.19
CA ALA A 68 -3.22 2.86 8.61
C ALA A 68 -3.66 4.30 8.94
N LEU A 69 -4.96 4.58 9.00
CA LEU A 69 -5.48 5.90 9.38
C LEU A 69 -5.13 6.32 10.82
N GLN A 70 -4.83 5.36 11.70
CA GLN A 70 -4.39 5.64 13.07
C GLN A 70 -2.93 6.11 13.14
N ARG A 71 -2.17 6.05 12.03
CA ARG A 71 -0.72 6.22 12.02
C ARG A 71 -0.28 7.15 10.88
N THR A 72 0.35 8.27 11.21
CA THR A 72 0.74 9.31 10.22
C THR A 72 1.91 8.93 9.32
N ASN A 73 2.70 7.91 9.70
CA ASN A 73 3.83 7.41 8.93
C ASN A 73 3.47 6.21 8.02
N TRP A 74 2.22 5.77 8.02
CA TRP A 74 1.72 4.72 7.14
C TRP A 74 1.19 5.32 5.85
N VAL A 75 1.57 4.76 4.72
CA VAL A 75 1.09 5.14 3.39
C VAL A 75 0.63 3.90 2.67
N VAL A 76 -0.57 3.95 2.10
CA VAL A 76 -1.15 2.84 1.35
C VAL A 76 -1.64 3.39 0.01
N PRO A 77 -0.77 3.44 -1.01
CA PRO A 77 -1.07 4.13 -2.26
C PRO A 77 -2.29 3.55 -2.98
N GLY A 78 -2.46 2.23 -2.96
CA GLY A 78 -3.61 1.56 -3.57
C GLY A 78 -4.96 1.89 -2.93
N LEU A 79 -4.97 2.53 -1.75
CA LEU A 79 -6.15 3.00 -1.02
C LEU A 79 -6.13 4.52 -0.79
N GLU A 80 -5.19 5.24 -1.42
CA GLU A 80 -4.99 6.70 -1.26
C GLU A 80 -4.79 7.18 0.20
N ILE A 81 -4.28 6.31 1.08
CA ILE A 81 -4.11 6.65 2.51
C ILE A 81 -2.81 7.41 2.73
N ASN A 82 -2.91 8.57 3.39
CA ASN A 82 -1.81 9.43 3.83
C ASN A 82 -0.82 9.84 2.72
N MET A 83 -1.21 9.67 1.45
CA MET A 83 -0.44 10.07 0.28
C MET A 83 -1.39 10.32 -0.88
N SER A 84 -1.35 11.53 -1.42
CA SER A 84 -2.06 11.91 -2.64
C SER A 84 -1.09 12.32 -3.75
N ASP A 85 -1.54 12.26 -4.99
CA ASP A 85 -0.74 12.70 -6.15
C ASP A 85 -0.33 14.17 -6.05
N ALA A 86 -1.21 15.03 -5.54
CA ALA A 86 -0.93 16.44 -5.32
C ALA A 86 0.21 16.63 -4.29
N MET A 87 0.18 15.85 -3.20
CA MET A 87 1.23 15.85 -2.19
C MET A 87 2.56 15.37 -2.77
N LEU A 88 2.56 14.28 -3.55
CA LEU A 88 3.75 13.77 -4.24
C LEU A 88 4.32 14.79 -5.24
N ALA A 89 3.46 15.49 -5.98
CA ALA A 89 3.87 16.55 -6.89
C ALA A 89 4.52 17.71 -6.13
N ALA A 90 3.94 18.16 -5.02
CA ALA A 90 4.52 19.19 -4.18
C ALA A 90 5.90 18.77 -3.62
N LEU A 91 6.03 17.51 -3.17
CA LEU A 91 7.30 16.97 -2.64
C LEU A 91 8.45 17.03 -3.65
N ARG A 92 8.17 16.88 -4.96
CA ARG A 92 9.18 16.99 -6.03
C ARG A 92 9.76 18.40 -6.20
N HIS A 93 9.05 19.44 -5.77
CA HIS A 93 9.53 20.83 -5.86
C HIS A 93 10.42 21.23 -4.67
N PHE A 94 10.46 20.46 -3.60
CA PHE A 94 11.39 20.73 -2.50
C PHE A 94 12.81 20.33 -2.92
N PRO A 95 13.84 21.16 -2.65
CA PRO A 95 15.23 20.88 -3.01
C PRO A 95 15.88 19.86 -2.06
N VAL A 96 15.14 18.79 -1.70
CA VAL A 96 15.63 17.74 -0.82
C VAL A 96 16.13 16.57 -1.66
N LYS A 97 17.38 16.19 -1.42
CA LYS A 97 18.01 15.04 -2.07
C LYS A 97 17.78 13.77 -1.25
N GLY A 98 17.55 12.65 -1.93
CA GLY A 98 17.34 11.34 -1.33
C GLY A 98 15.93 10.80 -1.56
N PRO A 99 15.60 9.63 -0.99
CA PRO A 99 14.34 8.99 -1.26
C PRO A 99 13.17 9.72 -0.56
N LEU A 100 12.05 9.85 -1.27
CA LEU A 100 10.88 10.66 -0.84
C LEU A 100 10.34 10.27 0.54
N TRP A 101 10.40 8.99 0.91
CA TRP A 101 9.88 8.50 2.19
C TRP A 101 10.59 9.08 3.42
N LYS A 102 11.81 9.62 3.28
CA LYS A 102 12.48 10.35 4.38
C LYS A 102 11.76 11.65 4.75
N LEU A 103 10.94 12.20 3.85
CA LEU A 103 10.15 13.41 4.08
C LEU A 103 8.87 13.13 4.87
N MET A 104 8.38 11.89 4.88
CA MET A 104 7.12 11.52 5.54
C MET A 104 7.15 11.74 7.06
N LYS A 105 8.30 11.50 7.71
CA LYS A 105 8.48 11.76 9.15
C LYS A 105 8.32 13.23 9.54
N ARG A 106 8.52 14.16 8.60
CA ARG A 106 8.35 15.60 8.82
C ARG A 106 6.92 16.08 8.58
N LEU A 107 6.16 15.38 7.74
CA LEU A 107 4.78 15.72 7.40
C LEU A 107 3.81 15.44 8.56
N GLY A 108 4.08 14.43 9.39
CA GLY A 108 3.35 14.16 10.64
C GLY A 108 3.47 15.28 11.71
N ARG A 109 4.30 16.31 11.48
CA ARG A 109 4.36 17.53 12.31
C ARG A 109 3.61 18.72 11.70
N SER A 110 3.09 18.60 10.48
CA SER A 110 2.39 19.70 9.81
C SER A 110 0.91 19.70 10.21
N ARG A 111 0.60 20.45 11.27
CA ARG A 111 -0.76 20.94 11.54
C ARG A 111 -1.12 21.96 10.45
N VAL A 112 -1.42 21.52 9.23
CA VAL A 112 -2.14 22.37 8.29
C VAL A 112 -3.62 22.19 8.61
N LYS A 113 -4.23 23.21 9.23
CA LYS A 113 -5.69 23.31 9.33
C LYS A 113 -6.25 23.36 7.90
N PRO A 114 -7.25 22.54 7.54
CA PRO A 114 -8.01 22.80 6.33
C PRO A 114 -8.72 24.15 6.49
N LEU A 115 -8.61 24.98 5.45
CA LEU A 115 -9.44 26.17 5.24
C LEU A 115 -10.86 25.73 4.85
#